data_AF-A0A9P1HM84-F1
#
_entry.id   AF-A0A9P1HM84-F1
#
_cell.length_a   1.000
_cell.length_b   1.000
_cell.length_c   1.000
_cell.angle_alpha   90.00
_cell.angle_beta   90.00
_cell.angle_gamma   90.00
#
_symmetry.space_group_name_H-M   'P 1'
#
loop_
_entity.id
_entity.type
_entity.pdbx_description
1 polymer ?
#
loop_
_entity_poly.entity_id
_entity_poly.type
_entity_poly.pdbx_seq_one_letter_code
_entity_poly.pdbx_strand_id
1 'polypeptide(L)'
;MRVRFLNSSVKSLKVGTRLYSVSPSHIPSLSSVKKTVPISTLLEHYNRLHWDDTVTKDDEFVKRLREGILDGSRACLASAITLVESKNPKKRAQGNVLLKLVLEEERQRHKEHGQNAMIFRIGISGSPGVGKSSFIEAMGKELTEERNLKVAVLTIDPTSAITGGSVLGDLTRMQELSRNPKAYIRQSPTSGSLGGVTRGIHEAIILCEAAGYDVVIVETVGVGQSETAVSNMCDMFCLLLSPAHGDELQGVKRGIMELSDVLVVTKDDGQLKADAKLTQAEYISALKYMRPRIPVWTPRVLRSSIMNPKSISAVCDNMFDFWKTIGESGDLRKIREKQLNQWMWSHVKDEIMSVFIRHPKINELAPKLEADIKNGLTTPGLAAETMIRTFFNV
;
A
#
# COMPACT_ATOMS: atom_id res chain seq x y z
N MET A 1 39.17 52.70 -4.15
CA MET A 1 39.07 54.09 -3.64
C MET A 1 38.65 54.03 -2.18
N ARG A 2 39.53 54.47 -1.26
CA ARG A 2 39.31 54.53 0.19
C ARG A 2 38.19 55.51 0.51
N VAL A 3 37.36 55.23 1.53
CA VAL A 3 36.84 56.28 2.42
C VAL A 3 36.79 55.77 3.87
N ARG A 4 37.38 56.56 4.78
CA ARG A 4 37.50 56.38 6.22
C ARG A 4 36.34 57.07 6.96
N PHE A 5 35.97 56.46 8.08
CA PHE A 5 35.49 56.99 9.37
C PHE A 5 34.89 58.40 9.49
N LEU A 6 33.74 58.46 10.16
CA LEU A 6 33.34 59.57 11.03
C LEU A 6 32.77 59.01 12.35
N ASN A 7 33.44 59.37 13.44
CA ASN A 7 33.03 59.17 14.83
C ASN A 7 31.88 60.10 15.19
N SER A 8 30.92 59.63 15.99
CA SER A 8 30.11 60.49 16.86
C SER A 8 29.78 59.81 18.20
N SER A 9 30.49 60.26 19.22
CA SER A 9 30.08 60.49 20.62
C SER A 9 29.01 59.60 21.26
N VAL A 10 29.45 58.62 22.07
CA VAL A 10 28.60 57.98 23.09
C VAL A 10 28.75 58.74 24.41
N LYS A 11 27.66 59.39 24.85
CA LYS A 11 27.52 59.94 26.21
C LYS A 11 27.37 58.78 27.21
N SER A 12 28.17 58.85 28.27
CA SER A 12 28.06 57.98 29.44
C SER A 12 26.73 58.17 30.18
N LEU A 13 25.97 57.09 30.32
CA LEU A 13 24.88 56.99 31.29
C LEU A 13 25.18 55.82 32.23
N LYS A 14 25.51 56.17 33.48
CA LYS A 14 25.63 55.24 34.61
C LYS A 14 24.29 54.53 34.79
N VAL A 15 24.28 53.20 34.70
CA VAL A 15 23.15 52.37 35.15
C VAL A 15 23.65 51.48 36.27
N GLY A 16 23.00 51.60 37.43
CA GLY A 16 23.38 50.98 38.68
C GLY A 16 23.28 49.45 38.67
N THR A 17 24.20 48.85 39.40
CA THR A 17 24.22 47.46 39.80
C THR A 17 23.00 47.15 40.67
N ARG A 18 22.05 46.36 40.14
CA ARG A 18 21.15 45.53 40.95
C ARG A 18 21.51 44.07 40.72
N LEU A 19 22.19 43.51 41.71
CA LEU A 19 22.38 42.07 41.88
C LEU A 19 21.02 41.45 42.17
N TYR A 20 20.45 40.72 41.21
CA TYR A 20 19.41 39.74 41.49
C TYR A 20 20.09 38.42 41.83
N SER A 21 20.03 38.05 43.10
CA SER A 21 20.41 36.73 43.59
C SER A 21 19.48 35.69 43.00
N VAL A 22 19.95 34.91 42.03
CA VAL A 22 19.26 33.72 41.55
C VAL A 22 19.52 32.62 42.57
N SER A 23 18.48 32.28 43.35
CA SER A 23 18.46 31.11 44.22
C SER A 23 18.77 29.85 43.39
N PRO A 24 19.55 28.88 43.91
CA PRO A 24 19.79 27.63 43.20
C PRO A 24 18.48 26.86 43.10
N SER A 25 17.85 26.88 41.92
CA SER A 25 16.74 26.00 41.60
C SER A 25 17.22 24.56 41.76
N HIS A 26 16.57 23.86 42.69
CA HIS A 26 16.79 22.45 42.93
C HIS A 26 16.69 21.67 41.61
N ILE A 27 17.81 21.11 41.18
CA ILE A 27 17.80 19.98 40.23
C ILE A 27 17.16 18.83 41.02
N PRO A 28 15.99 18.29 40.61
CA PRO A 28 15.47 17.09 41.24
C PRO A 28 16.50 15.99 41.07
N SER A 29 16.95 15.40 42.18
CA SER A 29 17.81 14.23 42.14
C SER A 29 17.14 13.16 41.28
N LEU A 30 17.81 12.74 40.21
CA LEU A 30 17.47 11.56 39.41
C LEU A 30 17.70 10.28 40.24
N SER A 31 16.98 10.12 41.34
CA SER A 31 16.92 8.91 42.15
C SER A 31 15.65 8.14 41.79
N SER A 32 15.61 7.66 40.55
CA SER A 32 15.02 6.36 40.20
C SER A 32 15.39 6.07 38.76
N VAL A 33 16.61 5.57 38.55
CA VAL A 33 16.92 4.84 37.33
C VAL A 33 15.95 3.65 37.31
N LYS A 34 14.83 3.76 36.58
CA LYS A 34 14.04 2.58 36.22
C LYS A 34 15.03 1.64 35.55
N LYS A 35 15.30 0.51 36.20
CA LYS A 35 16.20 -0.53 35.69
C LYS A 35 15.86 -0.74 34.22
N THR A 36 16.86 -0.56 33.36
CA THR A 36 16.73 -0.83 31.93
C THR A 36 16.25 -2.26 31.77
N VAL A 37 15.03 -2.43 31.25
CA VAL A 37 14.50 -3.76 30.95
C VAL A 37 15.42 -4.37 29.90
N PRO A 38 16.04 -5.53 30.15
CA PRO A 38 16.89 -6.19 29.16
C PRO A 38 16.14 -6.42 27.85
N ILE A 39 16.85 -6.42 26.72
CA ILE A 39 16.23 -6.70 25.43
C ILE A 39 15.51 -8.06 25.43
N SER A 40 16.01 -9.04 26.18
CA SER A 40 15.35 -10.33 26.38
C SER A 40 13.98 -10.19 27.03
N THR A 41 13.85 -9.37 28.07
CA THR A 41 12.57 -9.11 28.74
C THR A 41 11.63 -8.27 27.89
N LEU A 42 12.15 -7.38 27.04
CA LEU A 42 11.36 -6.69 26.02
C LEU A 42 10.88 -7.64 24.91
N LEU A 43 11.70 -8.59 24.49
CA LEU A 43 11.33 -9.64 23.55
C LEU A 43 10.29 -10.58 24.17
N GLU A 44 10.42 -10.97 25.43
CA GLU A 44 9.41 -11.74 26.16
C GLU A 44 8.09 -10.95 26.29
N HIS A 45 8.17 -9.65 26.62
CA HIS A 45 6.98 -8.82 26.72
C HIS A 45 6.34 -8.57 25.35
N TYR A 46 7.14 -8.37 24.31
CA TYR A 46 6.69 -8.26 22.94
C TYR A 46 6.05 -9.57 22.49
N ASN A 47 6.67 -10.73 22.73
CA ASN A 47 6.09 -12.05 22.48
C ASN A 47 4.71 -12.16 23.13
N ARG A 48 4.59 -11.87 24.43
CA ARG A 48 3.31 -11.92 25.15
C ARG A 48 2.25 -10.96 24.60
N LEU A 49 2.65 -9.83 24.02
CA LEU A 49 1.77 -8.77 23.54
C LEU A 49 1.53 -8.79 22.03
N HIS A 50 2.24 -9.61 21.26
CA HIS A 50 2.24 -9.55 19.79
C HIS A 50 2.16 -10.92 19.11
N TRP A 51 2.55 -11.99 19.80
CA TRP A 51 2.44 -13.35 19.33
C TRP A 51 1.58 -14.18 20.29
N ASP A 52 0.67 -14.95 19.70
CA ASP A 52 -0.13 -15.93 20.43
C ASP A 52 0.13 -17.28 19.78
N ASP A 53 1.07 -18.03 20.36
CA ASP A 53 1.46 -19.34 19.84
C ASP A 53 0.51 -20.46 20.29
N THR A 54 -0.56 -20.12 21.04
CA THR A 54 -1.54 -21.10 21.51
C THR A 54 -2.56 -21.48 20.44
N VAL A 55 -2.71 -20.65 19.41
CA VAL A 55 -3.63 -20.89 18.31
C VAL A 55 -3.08 -21.98 17.40
N THR A 56 -3.85 -23.05 17.21
CA THR A 56 -3.49 -24.17 16.36
C THR A 56 -4.43 -24.28 15.16
N LYS A 57 -4.11 -25.19 14.23
CA LYS A 57 -5.01 -25.55 13.12
C LYS A 57 -6.37 -26.09 13.57
N ASP A 58 -6.48 -26.46 14.85
CA ASP A 58 -7.70 -27.01 15.44
C ASP A 58 -8.63 -25.95 16.04
N ASP A 59 -8.26 -24.67 16.00
CA ASP A 59 -9.13 -23.56 16.40
C ASP A 59 -10.43 -23.54 15.56
N GLU A 60 -11.57 -23.69 16.25
CA GLU A 60 -12.90 -23.78 15.64
C GLU A 60 -13.27 -22.56 14.79
N PHE A 61 -12.83 -21.37 15.20
CA PHE A 61 -13.09 -20.15 14.44
C PHE A 61 -12.30 -20.16 13.14
N VAL A 62 -11.05 -20.63 13.16
CA VAL A 62 -10.20 -20.78 11.97
C VAL A 62 -10.77 -21.83 11.02
N LYS A 63 -11.18 -23.00 11.52
CA LYS A 63 -11.81 -24.07 10.72
C LYS A 63 -13.04 -23.57 9.98
N ARG A 64 -13.99 -22.96 10.71
CA ARG A 64 -15.22 -22.39 10.15
C ARG A 64 -14.94 -21.36 9.05
N LEU A 65 -13.95 -20.49 9.26
CA LEU A 65 -13.58 -19.50 8.23
C LEU A 65 -12.97 -20.15 7.00
N ARG A 66 -12.07 -21.13 7.18
CA ARG A 66 -11.47 -21.88 6.06
C ARG A 66 -12.55 -22.56 5.21
N GLU A 67 -13.42 -23.35 5.82
CA GLU A 67 -14.50 -24.06 5.12
C GLU A 67 -15.40 -23.06 4.37
N GLY A 68 -15.85 -22.01 5.05
CA GLY A 68 -16.67 -20.99 4.42
C GLY A 68 -15.97 -20.25 3.28
N ILE A 69 -14.66 -20.02 3.36
CA ILE A 69 -13.90 -19.43 2.24
C ILE A 69 -13.89 -20.39 1.06
N LEU A 70 -13.54 -21.66 1.26
CA LEU A 70 -13.46 -22.65 0.19
C LEU A 70 -14.83 -22.89 -0.48
N ASP A 71 -15.93 -22.74 0.27
CA ASP A 71 -17.29 -22.79 -0.26
C ASP A 71 -17.74 -21.49 -0.97
N GLY A 72 -16.87 -20.46 -1.03
CA GLY A 72 -17.15 -19.18 -1.68
C GLY A 72 -18.04 -18.23 -0.86
N SER A 73 -18.13 -18.40 0.47
CA SER A 73 -18.92 -17.53 1.34
C SER A 73 -18.32 -16.14 1.46
N ARG A 74 -18.99 -15.14 0.87
CA ARG A 74 -18.61 -13.70 0.97
C ARG A 74 -18.50 -13.21 2.41
N ALA A 75 -19.35 -13.72 3.32
CA ALA A 75 -19.32 -13.33 4.74
C ALA A 75 -18.09 -13.88 5.46
N CYS A 76 -17.70 -15.13 5.15
CA CYS A 76 -16.48 -15.72 5.70
C CYS A 76 -15.24 -15.04 5.12
N LEU A 77 -15.22 -14.75 3.82
CA LEU A 77 -14.15 -13.98 3.18
C LEU A 77 -13.97 -12.60 3.84
N ALA A 78 -15.04 -11.83 4.03
CA ALA A 78 -14.98 -10.54 4.71
C ALA A 78 -14.47 -10.65 6.16
N SER A 79 -14.92 -11.67 6.89
CA SER A 79 -14.48 -11.94 8.26
C SER A 79 -12.99 -12.31 8.31
N ALA A 80 -12.51 -13.10 7.35
CA ALA A 80 -11.12 -13.50 7.23
C ALA A 80 -10.20 -12.34 6.86
N ILE A 81 -10.62 -11.47 5.93
CA ILE A 81 -9.87 -10.24 5.61
C ILE A 81 -9.76 -9.35 6.85
N THR A 82 -10.87 -9.17 7.58
CA THR A 82 -10.86 -8.41 8.85
C THR A 82 -9.94 -9.06 9.90
N LEU A 83 -9.83 -10.39 9.91
CA LEU A 83 -8.96 -11.13 10.83
C LEU A 83 -7.48 -10.85 10.54
N VAL A 84 -7.05 -10.94 9.28
CA VAL A 84 -5.65 -10.72 8.87
C VAL A 84 -5.23 -9.24 8.93
N GLU A 85 -6.20 -8.32 8.85
CA GLU A 85 -5.99 -6.88 9.07
C GLU A 85 -5.83 -6.51 10.56
N SER A 86 -6.21 -7.41 11.48
CA SER A 86 -6.24 -7.11 12.91
C SER A 86 -4.84 -6.92 13.50
N LYS A 87 -4.70 -5.97 14.43
CA LYS A 87 -3.50 -5.81 15.26
C LYS A 87 -3.56 -6.60 16.57
N ASN A 88 -4.70 -7.23 16.88
CA ASN A 88 -4.84 -8.02 18.10
C ASN A 88 -4.00 -9.33 18.00
N PRO A 89 -3.22 -9.71 19.03
CA PRO A 89 -2.27 -10.83 18.94
C PRO A 89 -2.94 -12.17 18.62
N LYS A 90 -4.02 -12.50 19.34
CA LYS A 90 -4.78 -13.73 19.12
C LYS A 90 -5.38 -13.78 17.72
N LYS A 91 -6.00 -12.67 17.29
CA LYS A 91 -6.56 -12.55 15.93
C LYS A 91 -5.49 -12.67 14.84
N ARG A 92 -4.30 -12.09 15.06
CA ARG A 92 -3.14 -12.22 14.16
C ARG A 92 -2.68 -13.67 14.06
N ALA A 93 -2.58 -14.37 15.18
CA ALA A 93 -2.23 -15.79 15.21
C ALA A 93 -3.27 -16.63 14.46
N GLN A 94 -4.57 -16.42 14.72
CA GLN A 94 -5.66 -17.05 13.96
C GLN A 94 -5.58 -16.76 12.47
N GLY A 95 -5.31 -15.51 12.07
CA GLY A 95 -5.12 -15.13 10.67
C GLY A 95 -3.93 -15.85 10.02
N ASN A 96 -2.79 -15.95 10.70
CA ASN A 96 -1.62 -16.66 10.20
C ASN A 96 -1.89 -18.16 10.02
N VAL A 97 -2.58 -18.80 10.97
CA VAL A 97 -2.97 -20.21 10.85
C VAL A 97 -3.96 -20.41 9.71
N LEU A 98 -4.97 -19.52 9.58
CA LEU A 98 -5.93 -19.56 8.46
C LEU A 98 -5.21 -19.46 7.11
N LEU A 99 -4.32 -18.48 6.94
CA LEU A 99 -3.55 -18.28 5.71
C LEU A 99 -2.68 -19.50 5.38
N LYS A 100 -2.05 -20.10 6.40
CA LYS A 100 -1.26 -21.33 6.20
C LYS A 100 -2.12 -22.46 5.64
N LEU A 101 -3.29 -22.70 6.23
CA LEU A 101 -4.21 -23.75 5.78
C LEU A 101 -4.74 -23.47 4.36
N VAL A 102 -5.07 -22.22 4.08
CA VAL A 102 -5.50 -21.79 2.74
C VAL A 102 -4.37 -21.99 1.71
N LEU A 103 -3.13 -21.62 2.04
CA LEU A 103 -1.98 -21.84 1.15
C LEU A 103 -1.69 -23.33 0.90
N GLU A 104 -1.99 -24.20 1.86
CA GLU A 104 -1.89 -25.65 1.66
C GLU A 104 -2.89 -26.14 0.62
N GLU A 105 -4.14 -25.67 0.66
CA GLU A 105 -5.17 -25.96 -0.35
C GLU A 105 -4.81 -25.41 -1.73
N GLU A 106 -4.39 -24.15 -1.79
CA GLU A 106 -3.97 -23.52 -3.04
C GLU A 106 -2.80 -24.26 -3.71
N ARG A 107 -1.86 -24.75 -2.90
CA ARG A 107 -0.75 -25.58 -3.40
C ARG A 107 -1.25 -26.91 -3.98
N GLN A 108 -2.25 -27.53 -3.37
CA GLN A 108 -2.86 -28.75 -3.91
C GLN A 108 -3.59 -28.45 -5.22
N ARG A 109 -4.43 -27.42 -5.25
CA ARG A 109 -5.14 -26.96 -6.46
C ARG A 109 -4.18 -26.67 -7.62
N HIS A 110 -3.06 -25.99 -7.34
CA HIS A 110 -2.03 -25.71 -8.33
C HIS A 110 -1.27 -26.96 -8.78
N LYS A 111 -1.05 -27.97 -7.92
CA LYS A 111 -0.46 -29.24 -8.35
C LYS A 111 -1.38 -30.00 -9.32
N GLU A 112 -2.68 -29.93 -9.09
CA GLU A 112 -3.69 -30.64 -9.89
C GLU A 112 -3.98 -29.95 -11.23
N HIS A 113 -4.13 -28.62 -11.21
CA HIS A 113 -4.61 -27.85 -12.37
C HIS A 113 -3.51 -26.99 -13.02
N GLY A 114 -2.30 -26.94 -12.44
CA GLY A 114 -1.19 -26.17 -12.98
C GLY A 114 -1.50 -24.67 -13.05
N GLN A 115 -1.17 -24.06 -14.19
CA GLN A 115 -1.40 -22.63 -14.43
C GLN A 115 -2.88 -22.24 -14.39
N ASN A 116 -3.80 -23.18 -14.68
CA ASN A 116 -5.23 -22.91 -14.65
C ASN A 116 -5.78 -22.70 -13.22
N ALA A 117 -5.01 -23.04 -12.19
CA ALA A 117 -5.36 -22.73 -10.80
C ALA A 117 -5.03 -21.28 -10.40
N MET A 118 -4.26 -20.56 -11.21
CA MET A 118 -3.82 -19.20 -10.88
C MET A 118 -4.89 -18.18 -11.23
N ILE A 119 -5.02 -17.18 -10.37
CA ILE A 119 -5.90 -16.03 -10.59
C ILE A 119 -5.13 -14.88 -11.25
N PHE A 120 -5.81 -13.97 -11.93
CA PHE A 120 -5.19 -12.79 -12.51
C PHE A 120 -5.26 -11.59 -11.56
N ARG A 121 -4.11 -11.06 -11.14
CA ARG A 121 -4.00 -9.92 -10.21
C ARG A 121 -3.69 -8.64 -10.99
N ILE A 122 -4.59 -7.66 -10.95
CA ILE A 122 -4.52 -6.42 -11.74
C ILE A 122 -4.48 -5.21 -10.81
N GLY A 123 -3.41 -4.45 -10.86
CA GLY A 123 -3.29 -3.18 -10.15
C GLY A 123 -3.81 -2.06 -11.03
N ILE A 124 -4.70 -1.21 -10.53
CA ILE A 124 -5.24 -0.07 -11.26
C ILE A 124 -4.98 1.22 -10.49
N SER A 125 -4.32 2.18 -11.14
CA SER A 125 -4.05 3.52 -10.61
C SER A 125 -4.41 4.59 -11.62
N GLY A 126 -4.47 5.84 -11.17
CA GLY A 126 -4.69 7.01 -12.00
C GLY A 126 -4.95 8.25 -11.14
N SER A 127 -4.83 9.43 -11.75
CA SER A 127 -5.08 10.70 -11.07
C SER A 127 -6.54 10.80 -10.57
N PRO A 128 -6.80 11.54 -9.47
CA PRO A 128 -8.16 11.85 -9.07
C PRO A 128 -8.97 12.43 -10.23
N GLY A 129 -10.21 11.97 -10.44
CA GLY A 129 -11.07 12.45 -11.53
C GLY A 129 -10.86 11.80 -12.90
N VAL A 130 -9.89 10.89 -13.05
CA VAL A 130 -9.65 10.15 -14.31
C VAL A 130 -10.80 9.20 -14.70
N GLY A 131 -11.76 8.95 -13.81
CA GLY A 131 -12.87 8.02 -14.05
C GLY A 131 -12.56 6.58 -13.62
N LYS A 132 -11.60 6.38 -12.72
CA LYS A 132 -11.14 5.06 -12.26
C LYS A 132 -12.24 4.16 -11.71
N SER A 133 -13.05 4.62 -10.75
CA SER A 133 -14.11 3.79 -10.16
C SER A 133 -15.17 3.41 -11.21
N SER A 134 -15.52 4.33 -12.11
CA SER A 134 -16.44 4.04 -13.23
C SER A 134 -15.84 3.05 -14.24
N PHE A 135 -14.54 3.15 -14.51
CA PHE A 135 -13.82 2.19 -15.34
C PHE A 135 -13.80 0.79 -14.70
N ILE A 136 -13.50 0.70 -13.39
CA ILE A 136 -13.50 -0.57 -12.64
C ILE A 136 -14.90 -1.19 -12.61
N GLU A 137 -15.96 -0.39 -12.43
CA GLU A 137 -17.34 -0.89 -12.50
C GLU A 137 -17.66 -1.46 -13.88
N ALA A 138 -17.33 -0.74 -14.96
CA ALA A 138 -17.57 -1.19 -16.33
C ALA A 138 -16.77 -2.46 -16.68
N MET A 139 -15.50 -2.51 -16.27
CA MET A 139 -14.63 -3.68 -16.41
C MET A 139 -15.16 -4.87 -15.60
N GLY A 140 -15.55 -4.66 -14.35
CA GLY A 140 -16.10 -5.71 -13.51
C GLY A 140 -17.39 -6.31 -14.07
N LYS A 141 -18.25 -5.50 -14.70
CA LYS A 141 -19.43 -5.99 -15.43
C LYS A 141 -19.02 -6.83 -16.63
N GLU A 142 -18.12 -6.36 -17.48
CA GLU A 142 -17.62 -7.12 -18.63
C GLU A 142 -17.08 -8.50 -18.19
N LEU A 143 -16.24 -8.53 -17.16
CA LEU A 143 -15.66 -9.75 -16.64
C LEU A 143 -16.72 -10.72 -16.07
N THR A 144 -17.72 -10.21 -15.36
CA THR A 144 -18.73 -11.05 -14.68
C THR A 144 -19.88 -11.50 -15.59
N GLU A 145 -20.30 -10.65 -16.53
CA GLU A 145 -21.46 -10.83 -17.39
C GLU A 145 -21.05 -11.46 -18.73
N GLU A 146 -20.05 -10.90 -19.42
CA GLU A 146 -19.63 -11.37 -20.74
C GLU A 146 -18.65 -12.55 -20.66
N ARG A 147 -17.72 -12.52 -19.69
CA ARG A 147 -16.72 -13.60 -19.52
C ARG A 147 -17.08 -14.64 -18.45
N ASN A 148 -18.17 -14.43 -17.72
CA ASN A 148 -18.64 -15.33 -16.66
C ASN A 148 -17.61 -15.57 -15.53
N LEU A 149 -16.76 -14.60 -15.24
CA LEU A 149 -15.71 -14.68 -14.20
C LEU A 149 -16.19 -14.12 -12.85
N LYS A 150 -15.59 -14.57 -11.76
CA LYS A 150 -15.71 -13.98 -10.43
C LYS A 150 -14.62 -12.93 -10.22
N VAL A 151 -15.01 -11.74 -9.78
CA VAL A 151 -14.10 -10.59 -9.64
C VAL A 151 -14.11 -10.07 -8.21
N ALA A 152 -12.92 -9.94 -7.61
CA ALA A 152 -12.75 -9.22 -6.35
C ALA A 152 -12.07 -7.87 -6.61
N VAL A 153 -12.57 -6.80 -6.00
CA VAL A 153 -12.00 -5.45 -6.05
C VAL A 153 -11.57 -5.05 -4.64
N LEU A 154 -10.27 -4.89 -4.45
CA LEU A 154 -9.65 -4.48 -3.19
C LEU A 154 -9.16 -3.04 -3.34
N THR A 155 -9.78 -2.10 -2.62
CA THR A 155 -9.40 -0.68 -2.70
C THR A 155 -8.51 -0.29 -1.53
N ILE A 156 -7.48 0.51 -1.80
CA ILE A 156 -6.52 0.99 -0.80
C ILE A 156 -6.78 2.47 -0.54
N ASP A 157 -7.25 2.81 0.66
CA ASP A 157 -7.56 4.19 1.03
C ASP A 157 -6.55 4.79 2.04
N PRO A 158 -5.67 5.73 1.63
CA PRO A 158 -4.72 6.38 2.53
C PRO A 158 -5.37 7.21 3.64
N THR A 159 -6.60 7.72 3.43
CA THR A 159 -7.29 8.56 4.43
C THR A 159 -7.81 7.77 5.64
N SER A 160 -7.98 6.45 5.48
CA SER A 160 -8.38 5.53 6.56
C SER A 160 -7.43 5.50 7.75
N ALA A 161 -6.16 5.90 7.58
CA ALA A 161 -5.19 5.96 8.66
C ALA A 161 -5.55 7.01 9.74
N ILE A 162 -6.29 8.06 9.36
CA ILE A 162 -6.72 9.14 10.27
C ILE A 162 -8.09 8.83 10.88
N THR A 163 -9.00 8.22 10.11
CA THR A 163 -10.40 8.00 10.51
C THR A 163 -10.70 6.63 11.11
N GLY A 164 -9.71 5.72 11.16
CA GLY A 164 -9.89 4.37 11.72
C GLY A 164 -10.54 3.37 10.77
N GLY A 165 -10.63 3.69 9.48
CA GLY A 165 -11.28 2.88 8.46
C GLY A 165 -12.75 3.27 8.26
N SER A 166 -13.15 3.49 7.01
CA SER A 166 -14.56 3.68 6.66
C SER A 166 -15.25 2.32 6.53
N VAL A 167 -16.33 2.11 7.28
CA VAL A 167 -17.14 0.87 7.23
C VAL A 167 -18.02 0.82 5.97
N LEU A 168 -18.31 1.98 5.36
CA LEU A 168 -19.28 2.14 4.25
C LEU A 168 -18.68 2.81 3.01
N GLY A 169 -17.38 3.09 3.00
CA GLY A 169 -16.76 3.97 2.01
C GLY A 169 -16.89 3.45 0.57
N ASP A 170 -16.94 4.41 -0.35
CA ASP A 170 -16.90 4.35 -1.83
C ASP A 170 -17.72 3.28 -2.57
N LEU A 171 -18.49 2.42 -1.89
CA LEU A 171 -19.52 1.56 -2.49
C LEU A 171 -20.57 2.36 -3.26
N THR A 172 -20.69 3.65 -2.97
CA THR A 172 -21.54 4.60 -3.71
C THR A 172 -21.07 4.86 -5.13
N ARG A 173 -19.80 4.57 -5.48
CA ARG A 173 -19.23 4.76 -6.83
C ARG A 173 -19.27 3.53 -7.73
N MET A 174 -19.49 2.34 -7.17
CA MET A 174 -19.59 1.06 -7.91
C MET A 174 -20.89 0.33 -7.52
N GLN A 175 -22.02 1.02 -7.64
CA GLN A 175 -23.30 0.56 -7.11
C GLN A 175 -23.80 -0.72 -7.77
N GLU A 176 -23.63 -0.83 -9.08
CA GLU A 176 -24.14 -1.99 -9.82
C GLU A 176 -23.26 -3.21 -9.59
N LEU A 177 -21.93 -3.02 -9.66
CA LEU A 177 -20.99 -4.10 -9.39
C LEU A 177 -21.11 -4.61 -7.95
N SER A 178 -21.38 -3.74 -6.97
CA SER A 178 -21.56 -4.15 -5.57
C SER A 178 -22.71 -5.15 -5.35
N ARG A 179 -23.73 -5.11 -6.21
CA ARG A 179 -24.91 -5.99 -6.18
C ARG A 179 -24.73 -7.28 -6.96
N ASN A 180 -23.69 -7.36 -7.81
CA ASN A 180 -23.43 -8.53 -8.61
C ASN A 180 -22.96 -9.70 -7.70
N PRO A 181 -23.59 -10.89 -7.78
CA PRO A 181 -23.23 -12.02 -6.92
C PRO A 181 -21.83 -12.58 -7.21
N LYS A 182 -21.30 -12.39 -8.42
CA LYS A 182 -19.93 -12.79 -8.81
C LYS A 182 -18.87 -11.75 -8.47
N ALA A 183 -19.28 -10.59 -7.97
CA ALA A 183 -18.37 -9.52 -7.57
C ALA A 183 -18.26 -9.40 -6.04
N TYR A 184 -17.06 -9.10 -5.57
CA TYR A 184 -16.79 -8.75 -4.17
C TYR A 184 -15.97 -7.48 -4.11
N ILE A 185 -16.42 -6.51 -3.32
CA ILE A 185 -15.73 -5.22 -3.19
C ILE A 185 -15.39 -5.03 -1.72
N ARG A 186 -14.10 -4.81 -1.43
CA ARG A 186 -13.59 -4.57 -0.08
C ARG A 186 -12.67 -3.37 -0.07
N GLN A 187 -13.00 -2.41 0.78
CA GLN A 187 -12.08 -1.34 1.13
C GLN A 187 -11.14 -1.80 2.23
N SER A 188 -9.84 -1.66 1.99
CA SER A 188 -8.80 -2.02 2.92
C SER A 188 -8.18 -0.73 3.49
N PRO A 189 -7.99 -0.65 4.83
CA PRO A 189 -7.32 0.50 5.41
C PRO A 189 -5.83 0.51 5.04
N THR A 190 -5.16 1.65 5.15
CA THR A 190 -3.70 1.80 4.94
C THR A 190 -2.89 1.74 6.23
N SER A 191 -3.57 1.84 7.39
CA SER A 191 -3.00 1.66 8.75
C SER A 191 -1.72 2.46 9.07
N GLY A 192 -1.43 3.54 8.33
CA GLY A 192 -0.29 4.43 8.57
C GLY A 192 1.08 3.83 8.21
N SER A 193 1.16 2.80 7.36
CA SER A 193 2.42 2.23 6.90
C SER A 193 3.17 3.19 5.97
N LEU A 194 4.51 3.19 6.04
CA LEU A 194 5.39 4.08 5.27
C LEU A 194 5.33 3.86 3.74
N GLY A 195 4.61 2.83 3.27
CA GLY A 195 4.38 2.50 1.86
C GLY A 195 2.93 2.70 1.38
N GLY A 196 2.04 3.20 2.25
CA GLY A 196 0.64 3.47 1.89
C GLY A 196 -0.20 2.23 1.60
N VAL A 197 0.25 1.04 2.02
CA VAL A 197 -0.47 -0.23 1.84
C VAL A 197 -0.35 -1.06 3.11
N THR A 198 -1.44 -1.67 3.56
CA THR A 198 -1.44 -2.52 4.75
C THR A 198 -0.82 -3.89 4.49
N ARG A 199 -0.30 -4.48 5.58
CA ARG A 199 -0.10 -5.92 5.69
C ARG A 199 -1.32 -6.73 5.20
N GLY A 200 -2.53 -6.26 5.43
CA GLY A 200 -3.74 -7.01 5.07
C GLY A 200 -4.00 -7.21 3.58
N ILE A 201 -3.49 -6.39 2.66
CA ILE A 201 -3.93 -6.47 1.25
C ILE A 201 -3.44 -7.74 0.55
N HIS A 202 -2.19 -8.15 0.82
CA HIS A 202 -1.62 -9.32 0.16
C HIS A 202 -2.29 -10.59 0.68
N GLU A 203 -2.47 -10.66 1.99
CA GLU A 203 -3.25 -11.68 2.67
C GLU A 203 -4.70 -11.71 2.13
N ALA A 204 -5.31 -10.55 1.85
CA ALA A 204 -6.63 -10.49 1.22
C ALA A 204 -6.64 -11.04 -0.21
N ILE A 205 -5.61 -10.80 -1.02
CA ILE A 205 -5.47 -11.42 -2.36
C ILE A 205 -5.46 -12.95 -2.24
N ILE A 206 -4.68 -13.50 -1.29
CA ILE A 206 -4.62 -14.95 -1.04
C ILE A 206 -6.00 -15.49 -0.64
N LEU A 207 -6.72 -14.78 0.23
CA LEU A 207 -8.05 -15.20 0.67
C LEU A 207 -9.09 -15.14 -0.47
N CYS A 208 -9.00 -14.14 -1.37
CA CYS A 208 -9.83 -14.07 -2.57
C CYS A 208 -9.50 -15.23 -3.54
N GLU A 209 -8.23 -15.54 -3.73
CA GLU A 209 -7.79 -16.68 -4.55
C GLU A 209 -8.39 -18.00 -4.02
N ALA A 210 -8.37 -18.19 -2.70
CA ALA A 210 -8.96 -19.34 -2.03
C ALA A 210 -10.49 -19.39 -2.06
N ALA A 211 -11.14 -18.23 -2.12
CA ALA A 211 -12.58 -18.13 -2.29
C ALA A 211 -13.06 -18.39 -3.72
N GLY A 212 -12.14 -18.73 -4.63
CA GLY A 212 -12.45 -19.07 -6.02
C GLY A 212 -12.79 -17.86 -6.89
N TYR A 213 -12.18 -16.70 -6.64
CA TYR A 213 -12.22 -15.57 -7.57
C TYR A 213 -11.22 -15.76 -8.71
N ASP A 214 -11.58 -15.40 -9.93
CA ASP A 214 -10.70 -15.57 -11.10
C ASP A 214 -9.80 -14.34 -11.31
N VAL A 215 -10.31 -13.16 -10.95
CA VAL A 215 -9.62 -11.88 -11.11
C VAL A 215 -9.67 -11.10 -9.79
N VAL A 216 -8.52 -10.60 -9.35
CA VAL A 216 -8.42 -9.66 -8.23
C VAL A 216 -7.89 -8.33 -8.74
N ILE A 217 -8.70 -7.28 -8.63
CA ILE A 217 -8.35 -5.91 -8.95
C ILE A 217 -7.92 -5.21 -7.66
N VAL A 218 -6.73 -4.61 -7.66
CA VAL A 218 -6.24 -3.77 -6.56
C VAL A 218 -6.22 -2.32 -7.00
N GLU A 219 -7.06 -1.49 -6.38
CA GLU A 219 -7.19 -0.07 -6.70
C GLU A 219 -6.43 0.78 -5.67
N THR A 220 -5.61 1.74 -6.13
CA THR A 220 -5.09 2.82 -5.27
C THR A 220 -6.06 3.99 -5.24
N VAL A 221 -6.33 4.59 -4.08
CA VAL A 221 -6.92 5.93 -4.01
C VAL A 221 -5.77 6.93 -4.18
N GLY A 222 -5.85 7.77 -5.22
CA GLY A 222 -4.73 8.56 -5.77
C GLY A 222 -4.04 9.53 -4.80
N VAL A 223 -2.90 10.06 -5.27
CA VAL A 223 -1.81 10.84 -4.62
C VAL A 223 -0.99 10.08 -3.57
N GLY A 224 0.08 9.39 -3.99
CA GLY A 224 1.00 8.73 -3.05
C GLY A 224 2.25 8.08 -3.65
N GLN A 225 2.86 7.20 -2.84
CA GLN A 225 3.89 6.19 -3.20
C GLN A 225 3.27 4.78 -3.26
N SER A 226 1.93 4.69 -3.25
CA SER A 226 1.18 3.43 -3.23
C SER A 226 1.20 2.70 -4.57
N GLU A 227 1.50 3.38 -5.68
CA GLU A 227 1.56 2.81 -7.03
C GLU A 227 2.68 1.77 -7.15
N THR A 228 3.85 2.05 -6.57
CA THR A 228 4.97 1.09 -6.52
C THR A 228 4.61 -0.12 -5.66
N ALA A 229 3.89 0.09 -4.56
CA ALA A 229 3.44 -1.02 -3.74
C ALA A 229 2.44 -1.90 -4.51
N VAL A 230 1.44 -1.30 -5.16
CA VAL A 230 0.43 -2.03 -5.95
C VAL A 230 1.03 -2.73 -7.16
N SER A 231 1.96 -2.10 -7.89
CA SER A 231 2.65 -2.74 -9.01
C SER A 231 3.51 -3.94 -8.57
N ASN A 232 3.98 -3.93 -7.32
CA ASN A 232 4.69 -5.03 -6.70
C ASN A 232 3.75 -6.09 -6.07
N MET A 233 2.42 -5.98 -6.20
CA MET A 233 1.47 -7.03 -5.78
C MET A 233 0.56 -7.61 -6.82
N CYS A 234 0.60 -7.01 -7.99
CA CYS A 234 -0.20 -7.44 -9.11
C CYS A 234 0.71 -8.05 -10.18
N ASP A 235 0.12 -8.89 -11.00
CA ASP A 235 0.79 -9.43 -12.17
C ASP A 235 0.91 -8.34 -13.24
N MET A 236 -0.19 -7.59 -13.41
CA MET A 236 -0.30 -6.47 -14.33
C MET A 236 -0.55 -5.16 -13.58
N PHE A 237 0.05 -4.07 -14.05
CA PHE A 237 -0.26 -2.71 -13.59
C PHE A 237 -0.84 -1.87 -14.74
N CYS A 238 -2.06 -1.39 -14.54
CA CYS A 238 -2.83 -0.55 -15.46
C CYS A 238 -2.87 0.89 -14.94
N LEU A 239 -2.40 1.82 -15.77
CA LEU A 239 -2.46 3.25 -15.50
C LEU A 239 -3.57 3.91 -16.31
N LEU A 240 -4.54 4.50 -15.63
CA LEU A 240 -5.57 5.31 -16.26
C LEU A 240 -5.10 6.75 -16.43
N LEU A 241 -5.37 7.32 -17.61
CA LEU A 241 -4.98 8.66 -18.02
C LEU A 241 -6.22 9.46 -18.43
N SER A 242 -6.29 10.74 -18.06
CA SER A 242 -7.38 11.61 -18.52
C SER A 242 -7.01 12.21 -19.89
N PRO A 243 -7.98 12.40 -20.80
CA PRO A 243 -7.80 13.30 -21.94
C PRO A 243 -7.56 14.73 -21.45
N ALA A 244 -6.84 15.52 -22.25
CA ALA A 244 -6.79 16.97 -22.19
C ALA A 244 -6.09 17.64 -20.98
N HIS A 245 -4.91 17.15 -20.57
CA HIS A 245 -4.00 17.94 -19.73
C HIS A 245 -2.58 17.90 -20.29
N GLY A 246 -2.23 18.89 -21.13
CA GLY A 246 -0.93 18.99 -21.80
C GLY A 246 0.28 19.07 -20.87
N ASP A 247 0.08 19.41 -19.59
CA ASP A 247 1.13 19.43 -18.56
C ASP A 247 1.22 18.12 -17.74
N GLU A 248 0.30 17.17 -17.93
CA GLU A 248 0.31 15.90 -17.18
C GLU A 248 1.37 14.91 -17.65
N LEU A 249 2.00 15.07 -18.82
CA LEU A 249 3.19 14.26 -19.14
C LEU A 249 4.34 14.55 -18.14
N GLN A 250 4.38 15.76 -17.57
CA GLN A 250 5.25 16.08 -16.43
C GLN A 250 4.65 15.65 -15.07
N GLY A 251 3.31 15.57 -14.97
CA GLY A 251 2.58 15.17 -13.77
C GLY A 251 2.52 13.66 -13.51
N VAL A 252 2.49 12.84 -14.56
CA VAL A 252 2.72 11.39 -14.46
C VAL A 252 4.20 11.21 -14.23
N LYS A 253 4.55 11.04 -12.95
CA LYS A 253 5.93 10.78 -12.50
C LYS A 253 6.53 9.71 -13.41
N ARG A 254 7.64 10.02 -14.08
CA ARG A 254 8.42 9.08 -14.92
C ARG A 254 8.48 7.66 -14.34
N GLY A 255 8.61 7.55 -13.01
CA GLY A 255 8.62 6.27 -12.30
C GLY A 255 7.32 5.44 -12.36
N ILE A 256 6.13 6.04 -12.50
CA ILE A 256 4.86 5.27 -12.59
C ILE A 256 4.67 4.70 -14.00
N MET A 257 5.07 5.44 -15.04
CA MET A 257 5.01 4.91 -16.40
C MET A 257 5.92 3.69 -16.58
N GLU A 258 7.10 3.70 -15.97
CA GLU A 258 8.05 2.58 -15.98
C GLU A 258 7.48 1.31 -15.30
N LEU A 259 6.45 1.47 -14.46
CA LEU A 259 5.76 0.36 -13.80
C LEU A 259 4.56 -0.17 -14.60
N SER A 260 4.12 0.54 -15.64
CA SER A 260 2.84 0.28 -16.32
C SER A 260 2.98 -0.74 -17.45
N ASP A 261 2.13 -1.77 -17.44
CA ASP A 261 2.04 -2.79 -18.48
C ASP A 261 0.95 -2.47 -19.50
N VAL A 262 -0.04 -1.66 -19.11
CA VAL A 262 -1.03 -1.05 -20.00
C VAL A 262 -1.36 0.35 -19.52
N LEU A 263 -1.54 1.26 -20.46
CA LEU A 263 -2.04 2.61 -20.21
C LEU A 263 -3.38 2.76 -20.91
N VAL A 264 -4.36 3.35 -20.23
CA VAL A 264 -5.71 3.53 -20.77
C VAL A 264 -6.10 4.99 -20.66
N VAL A 265 -6.21 5.66 -21.80
CA VAL A 265 -6.78 7.01 -21.87
C VAL A 265 -8.30 6.86 -21.78
N THR A 266 -8.87 7.31 -20.67
CA THR A 266 -10.32 7.22 -20.40
C THR A 266 -11.09 8.32 -21.13
N LYS A 267 -12.42 8.33 -21.02
CA LYS A 267 -13.30 9.39 -21.58
C LYS A 267 -13.08 9.64 -23.09
N ASP A 268 -12.80 8.60 -23.88
CA ASP A 268 -12.69 8.66 -25.35
C ASP A 268 -14.07 8.80 -26.01
N ASP A 269 -14.77 9.88 -25.71
CA ASP A 269 -16.14 10.16 -26.16
C ASP A 269 -16.40 11.66 -26.30
N GLY A 270 -17.50 11.99 -26.99
CA GLY A 270 -17.96 13.37 -27.17
C GLY A 270 -16.86 14.32 -27.67
N GLN A 271 -16.70 15.45 -26.97
CA GLN A 271 -15.74 16.50 -27.29
C GLN A 271 -14.28 16.10 -26.96
N LEU A 272 -14.07 15.15 -26.05
CA LEU A 272 -12.74 14.73 -25.59
C LEU A 272 -12.07 13.69 -26.50
N LYS A 273 -12.78 13.18 -27.52
CA LYS A 273 -12.27 12.14 -28.42
C LYS A 273 -11.02 12.56 -29.21
N ALA A 274 -10.92 13.85 -29.57
CA ALA A 274 -9.73 14.37 -30.25
C ALA A 274 -8.53 14.40 -29.30
N ASP A 275 -8.74 14.91 -28.08
CA ASP A 275 -7.70 14.98 -27.04
C ASP A 275 -7.24 13.59 -26.62
N ALA A 276 -8.16 12.64 -26.46
CA ALA A 276 -7.82 11.25 -26.10
C ALA A 276 -6.89 10.60 -27.14
N LYS A 277 -7.09 10.89 -28.44
CA LYS A 277 -6.20 10.42 -29.51
C LYS A 277 -4.82 11.07 -29.45
N LEU A 278 -4.77 12.37 -29.19
CA LEU A 278 -3.50 13.10 -29.05
C LEU A 278 -2.71 12.54 -27.87
N THR A 279 -3.34 12.45 -26.69
CA THR A 279 -2.74 11.86 -25.49
C THR A 279 -2.26 10.43 -25.76
N GLN A 280 -3.07 9.59 -26.41
CA GLN A 280 -2.63 8.24 -26.78
C GLN A 280 -1.33 8.26 -27.60
N ALA A 281 -1.24 9.12 -28.62
CA ALA A 281 -0.06 9.24 -29.47
C ALA A 281 1.19 9.71 -28.70
N GLU A 282 1.02 10.67 -27.77
CA GLU A 282 2.09 11.17 -26.91
C GLU A 282 2.67 10.05 -26.02
N TYR A 283 1.83 9.28 -25.35
CA TYR A 283 2.29 8.17 -24.51
C TYR A 283 2.88 7.02 -25.32
N ILE A 284 2.35 6.72 -26.51
CA ILE A 284 2.99 5.75 -27.43
C ILE A 284 4.40 6.23 -27.80
N SER A 285 4.57 7.52 -28.07
CA SER A 285 5.88 8.09 -28.38
C SER A 285 6.83 7.99 -27.18
N ALA A 286 6.37 8.31 -25.97
CA ALA A 286 7.16 8.24 -24.76
C ALA A 286 7.62 6.80 -24.42
N LEU A 287 6.74 5.81 -24.59
CA LEU A 287 7.04 4.39 -24.31
C LEU A 287 8.18 3.84 -25.18
N LYS A 288 8.40 4.38 -26.40
CA LYS A 288 9.51 3.95 -27.27
C LYS A 288 10.89 4.20 -26.66
N TYR A 289 11.01 5.15 -25.74
CA TYR A 289 12.26 5.50 -25.07
C TYR A 289 12.43 4.78 -23.73
N MET A 290 11.47 3.95 -23.32
CA MET A 290 11.50 3.22 -22.07
C MET A 290 11.77 1.74 -22.30
N ARG A 291 12.48 1.11 -21.37
CA ARG A 291 12.65 -0.34 -21.37
C ARG A 291 11.41 -0.96 -20.73
N PRO A 292 10.81 -1.98 -21.37
CA PRO A 292 9.72 -2.71 -20.74
C PRO A 292 10.14 -3.30 -19.40
N ARG A 293 9.24 -3.24 -18.42
CA ARG A 293 9.40 -3.90 -17.11
C ARG A 293 9.53 -5.42 -17.25
N ILE A 294 8.77 -5.98 -18.18
CA ILE A 294 8.69 -7.42 -18.46
C ILE A 294 9.21 -7.63 -19.89
N PRO A 295 10.33 -8.34 -20.10
CA PRO A 295 10.96 -8.43 -21.41
C PRO A 295 10.07 -8.98 -22.53
N VAL A 296 9.14 -9.87 -22.20
CA VAL A 296 8.22 -10.50 -23.17
C VAL A 296 6.98 -9.66 -23.50
N TRP A 297 6.79 -8.51 -22.84
CA TRP A 297 5.61 -7.68 -23.03
C TRP A 297 5.98 -6.23 -23.32
N THR A 298 5.44 -5.70 -24.43
CA THR A 298 5.54 -4.27 -24.74
C THR A 298 4.28 -3.57 -24.25
N PRO A 299 4.38 -2.59 -23.33
CA PRO A 299 3.23 -1.86 -22.85
C PRO A 299 2.42 -1.22 -23.98
N ARG A 300 1.10 -1.31 -23.91
CA ARG A 300 0.18 -0.75 -24.90
C ARG A 300 -0.55 0.46 -24.34
N VAL A 301 -0.85 1.44 -25.19
CA VAL A 301 -1.71 2.59 -24.84
C VAL A 301 -3.03 2.43 -25.57
N LEU A 302 -4.11 2.25 -24.81
CA LEU A 302 -5.46 2.08 -25.32
C LEU A 302 -6.30 3.31 -25.01
N ARG A 303 -7.45 3.41 -25.68
CA ARG A 303 -8.47 4.42 -25.41
C ARG A 303 -9.75 3.71 -24.99
N SER A 304 -10.42 4.24 -23.98
CA SER A 304 -11.66 3.68 -23.46
C SER A 304 -12.67 4.77 -23.14
N SER A 305 -13.95 4.42 -23.30
CA SER A 305 -15.07 5.19 -22.79
C SER A 305 -16.08 4.22 -22.18
N ILE A 306 -16.53 4.50 -20.96
CA ILE A 306 -17.59 3.73 -20.31
C ILE A 306 -18.93 3.83 -21.08
N MET A 307 -19.08 4.85 -21.93
CA MET A 307 -20.23 5.01 -22.83
C MET A 307 -20.16 4.07 -24.05
N ASN A 308 -19.01 3.41 -24.25
CA ASN A 308 -18.78 2.46 -25.34
C ASN A 308 -18.25 1.14 -24.78
N PRO A 309 -19.13 0.17 -24.44
CA PRO A 309 -18.75 -1.12 -23.86
C PRO A 309 -17.71 -1.89 -24.67
N LYS A 310 -17.72 -1.78 -26.01
CA LYS A 310 -16.72 -2.42 -26.87
C LYS A 310 -15.29 -1.93 -26.59
N SER A 311 -15.13 -0.69 -26.15
CA SER A 311 -13.82 -0.16 -25.79
C SER A 311 -13.31 -0.73 -24.47
N ILE A 312 -14.20 -1.05 -23.52
CA ILE A 312 -13.86 -1.73 -22.27
C ILE A 312 -13.47 -3.18 -22.56
N SER A 313 -14.24 -3.87 -23.39
CA SER A 313 -13.94 -5.24 -23.84
C SER A 313 -12.57 -5.32 -24.54
N ALA A 314 -12.25 -4.36 -25.42
CA ALA A 314 -10.92 -4.29 -26.07
C ALA A 314 -9.76 -4.09 -25.07
N VAL A 315 -9.99 -3.36 -23.96
CA VAL A 315 -9.01 -3.27 -22.88
C VAL A 315 -8.88 -4.60 -22.15
N CYS A 316 -9.98 -5.26 -21.82
CA CYS A 316 -9.97 -6.57 -21.16
C CYS A 316 -9.28 -7.63 -22.02
N ASP A 317 -9.54 -7.66 -23.33
CA ASP A 317 -8.84 -8.53 -24.28
C ASP A 317 -7.32 -8.31 -24.21
N ASN A 318 -6.87 -7.05 -24.18
CA ASN A 318 -5.46 -6.76 -24.05
C ASN A 318 -4.87 -7.21 -22.71
N MET A 319 -5.62 -7.11 -21.61
CA MET A 319 -5.18 -7.61 -20.31
C MET A 319 -5.07 -9.14 -20.30
N PHE A 320 -5.99 -9.86 -20.97
CA PHE A 320 -5.88 -11.32 -21.10
C PHE A 320 -4.79 -11.75 -22.09
N ASP A 321 -4.50 -10.96 -23.13
CA ASP A 321 -3.31 -11.15 -23.97
C ASP A 321 -2.04 -11.08 -23.12
N PHE A 322 -1.94 -10.09 -22.23
CA PHE A 322 -0.82 -9.96 -21.29
C PHE A 322 -0.73 -11.20 -20.40
N TRP A 323 -1.85 -11.59 -19.78
CA TRP A 323 -1.93 -12.74 -18.88
C TRP A 323 -1.45 -14.04 -19.55
N LYS A 324 -1.91 -14.28 -20.78
CA LYS A 324 -1.46 -15.42 -21.58
C LYS A 324 0.04 -15.34 -21.90
N THR A 325 0.50 -14.19 -22.40
CA THR A 325 1.89 -14.00 -22.84
C THR A 325 2.88 -14.25 -21.70
N ILE A 326 2.60 -13.70 -20.52
CA ILE A 326 3.48 -13.83 -19.35
C ILE A 326 3.37 -15.21 -18.68
N GLY A 327 2.21 -15.86 -18.78
CA GLY A 327 2.01 -17.24 -18.35
C GLY A 327 2.84 -18.22 -19.17
N GLU A 328 2.85 -18.05 -20.49
CA GLU A 328 3.60 -18.89 -21.44
C GLU A 328 5.13 -18.69 -21.33
N SER A 329 5.60 -17.48 -21.02
CA SER A 329 7.04 -17.22 -20.86
C SER A 329 7.64 -17.76 -19.56
N GLY A 330 6.79 -18.08 -18.57
CA GLY A 330 7.20 -18.45 -17.22
C GLY A 330 7.69 -17.29 -16.35
N ASP A 331 7.68 -16.05 -16.87
CA ASP A 331 8.09 -14.86 -16.10
C ASP A 331 7.13 -14.53 -14.97
N LEU A 332 5.85 -14.90 -15.13
CA LEU A 332 4.82 -14.72 -14.10
C LEU A 332 5.24 -15.30 -12.75
N ARG A 333 5.76 -16.53 -12.75
CA ARG A 333 6.19 -17.22 -11.53
C ARG A 333 7.36 -16.49 -10.89
N LYS A 334 8.37 -16.10 -11.68
CA LYS A 334 9.55 -15.37 -11.19
C LYS A 334 9.16 -14.03 -10.57
N ILE A 335 8.20 -13.34 -11.19
CA ILE A 335 7.68 -12.07 -10.68
C ILE A 335 7.00 -12.30 -9.33
N ARG A 336 6.06 -13.25 -9.23
CA ARG A 336 5.38 -13.56 -7.97
C ARG A 336 6.34 -14.01 -6.87
N GLU A 337 7.35 -14.82 -7.18
CA GLU A 337 8.40 -15.22 -6.21
C GLU A 337 9.18 -14.03 -5.69
N LYS A 338 9.55 -13.09 -6.57
CA LYS A 338 10.22 -11.84 -6.18
C LYS A 338 9.32 -10.98 -5.29
N GLN A 339 8.04 -10.86 -5.64
CA GLN A 339 7.06 -10.10 -4.86
C GLN A 339 6.89 -10.69 -3.45
N LEU A 340 6.73 -12.01 -3.33
CA LEU A 340 6.64 -12.72 -2.05
C LEU A 340 7.86 -12.45 -1.15
N ASN A 341 9.06 -12.52 -1.71
CA ASN A 341 10.29 -12.22 -0.97
C ASN A 341 10.35 -10.75 -0.51
N GLN A 342 9.99 -9.82 -1.40
CA GLN A 342 9.93 -8.40 -1.06
C GLN A 342 8.94 -8.13 0.09
N TRP A 343 7.80 -8.81 0.11
CA TRP A 343 6.83 -8.67 1.18
C TRP A 343 7.30 -9.23 2.49
N MET A 344 7.89 -10.42 2.51
CA MET A 344 8.47 -10.98 3.72
C MET A 344 9.41 -9.95 4.38
N TRP A 345 10.32 -9.35 3.60
CA TRP A 345 11.23 -8.33 4.09
C TRP A 345 10.53 -7.03 4.50
N SER A 346 9.47 -6.62 3.80
CA SER A 346 8.64 -5.47 4.20
C SER A 346 7.98 -5.72 5.56
N HIS A 347 7.40 -6.91 5.79
CA HIS A 347 6.82 -7.27 7.09
C HIS A 347 7.87 -7.28 8.19
N VAL A 348 9.05 -7.85 7.94
CA VAL A 348 10.15 -7.83 8.92
C VAL A 348 10.50 -6.40 9.30
N LYS A 349 10.65 -5.50 8.31
CA LYS A 349 10.92 -4.07 8.55
C LYS A 349 9.82 -3.40 9.38
N ASP A 350 8.56 -3.63 9.04
CA ASP A 350 7.42 -3.04 9.74
C ASP A 350 7.32 -3.53 11.19
N GLU A 351 7.51 -4.82 11.44
CA GLU A 351 7.48 -5.39 12.79
C GLU A 351 8.66 -4.90 13.63
N ILE A 352 9.89 -4.85 13.08
CA ILE A 352 11.06 -4.28 13.77
C ILE A 352 10.81 -2.80 14.11
N MET A 353 10.29 -2.01 13.17
CA MET A 353 9.97 -0.60 13.43
C MET A 353 8.90 -0.47 14.52
N SER A 354 7.90 -1.37 14.55
CA SER A 354 6.88 -1.41 15.59
C SER A 354 7.48 -1.69 16.97
N VAL A 355 8.40 -2.65 17.07
CA VAL A 355 9.16 -2.93 18.30
C VAL A 355 9.94 -1.69 18.73
N PHE A 356 10.66 -1.07 17.80
CA PHE A 356 11.54 0.06 18.05
C PHE A 356 10.78 1.28 18.59
N ILE A 357 9.68 1.69 17.95
CA ILE A 357 8.88 2.86 18.36
C ILE A 357 8.18 2.63 19.71
N ARG A 358 7.81 1.38 20.02
CA ARG A 358 7.16 1.02 21.31
C ARG A 358 8.16 0.86 22.45
N HIS A 359 9.46 0.83 22.17
CA HIS A 359 10.47 0.70 23.20
C HIS A 359 10.39 1.88 24.18
N PRO A 360 10.26 1.67 25.50
CA PRO A 360 9.97 2.75 26.46
C PRO A 360 10.94 3.93 26.38
N LYS A 361 12.25 3.66 26.24
CA LYS A 361 13.25 4.72 26.11
C LYS A 361 13.12 5.51 24.80
N ILE A 362 12.75 4.84 23.71
CA ILE A 362 12.63 5.48 22.39
C ILE A 362 11.34 6.29 22.33
N ASN A 363 10.25 5.75 22.87
CA ASN A 363 8.97 6.44 22.97
C ASN A 363 9.11 7.80 23.71
N GLU A 364 9.92 7.83 24.77
CA GLU A 364 10.20 9.07 25.51
C GLU A 364 11.22 9.99 24.81
N LEU A 365 12.24 9.42 24.15
CA LEU A 365 13.33 10.17 23.54
C LEU A 365 12.95 10.80 22.19
N ALA A 366 12.18 10.09 21.36
CA ALA A 366 11.90 10.49 19.99
C ALA A 366 11.25 11.89 19.88
N PRO A 367 10.22 12.26 20.68
CA PRO A 367 9.63 13.60 20.61
C PRO A 367 10.61 14.72 20.96
N LYS A 368 11.57 14.45 21.87
CA LYS A 368 12.61 15.42 22.26
C LYS A 368 13.57 15.67 21.10
N LEU A 369 14.05 14.60 20.47
CA LEU A 369 14.94 14.70 19.30
C LEU A 369 14.25 15.33 18.09
N GLU A 370 12.96 15.06 17.87
CA GLU A 370 12.17 15.73 16.83
C GLU A 370 12.07 17.25 17.07
N ALA A 371 11.92 17.68 18.33
CA ALA A 371 11.95 19.09 18.69
C ALA A 371 13.35 19.69 18.48
N ASP A 372 14.40 18.97 18.87
CA ASP A 372 15.79 19.40 18.68
C ASP A 372 16.14 19.57 17.20
N ILE A 373 15.68 18.67 16.32
CA ILE A 373 15.82 18.80 14.86
C ILE A 373 15.12 20.05 14.35
N LYS A 374 13.86 20.29 14.75
CA LYS A 374 13.08 21.47 14.33
C LYS A 374 13.74 22.78 14.76
N ASN A 375 14.40 22.78 15.92
CA ASN A 375 15.11 23.93 16.47
C ASN A 375 16.56 24.06 15.99
N GLY A 376 17.04 23.14 15.13
CA GLY A 376 18.42 23.15 14.63
C GLY A 376 19.48 22.80 15.66
N LEU A 377 19.09 22.15 16.78
CA LEU A 377 19.99 21.75 17.87
C LEU A 377 20.73 20.43 17.58
N THR A 378 20.20 19.61 16.67
CA THR A 378 20.82 18.36 16.21
C THR A 378 20.48 18.09 14.74
N THR A 379 21.21 17.18 14.11
CA THR A 379 20.91 16.72 12.74
C THR A 379 20.04 15.46 12.77
N PRO A 380 19.22 15.20 11.72
CA PRO A 380 18.44 13.97 11.65
C PRO A 380 19.29 12.69 11.74
N GLY A 381 20.49 12.70 11.17
CA GLY A 381 21.41 11.55 11.22
C GLY A 381 21.90 11.26 12.64
N LEU A 382 22.33 12.29 13.38
CA LEU A 382 22.79 12.13 14.76
C LEU A 382 21.65 11.75 15.71
N ALA A 383 20.45 12.33 15.53
CA ALA A 383 19.26 11.95 16.27
C ALA A 383 18.89 10.47 16.04
N ALA A 384 18.90 10.00 14.79
CA ALA A 384 18.66 8.60 14.45
C ALA A 384 19.68 7.66 15.10
N GLU A 385 20.97 8.00 15.01
CA GLU A 385 22.04 7.23 15.67
C GLU A 385 21.85 7.18 17.19
N THR A 386 21.47 8.30 17.81
CA THR A 386 21.18 8.39 19.25
C THR A 386 20.03 7.47 19.64
N MET A 387 18.95 7.43 18.86
CA MET A 387 17.85 6.50 19.10
C MET A 387 18.30 5.05 18.96
N ILE A 388 19.06 4.70 17.92
CA ILE A 388 19.56 3.34 17.70
C ILE A 388 20.47 2.89 18.87
N ARG A 389 21.43 3.72 19.26
CA ARG A 389 22.32 3.49 20.40
C ARG A 389 21.53 3.30 21.70
N THR A 390 20.53 4.15 21.93
CA THR A 390 19.64 4.06 23.10
C THR A 390 18.85 2.75 23.12
N PHE A 391 18.39 2.28 21.95
CA PHE A 391 17.65 1.03 21.80
C PHE A 391 18.52 -0.19 22.11
N PHE A 392 19.76 -0.22 21.60
CA PHE A 392 20.72 -1.29 21.86
C PHE A 392 21.48 -1.14 23.19
N ASN A 393 21.28 -0.03 23.89
CA ASN A 393 21.95 0.31 25.15
C ASN A 393 23.49 0.33 25.01
N VAL A 394 23.98 0.97 23.94
CA VAL A 394 25.41 1.12 23.57
C VAL A 394 25.83 2.56 23.41
#